data_AF-A0A6P5GQB8-F1
#
_entry.id   AF-A0A6P5GQB8-F1
#
_cell.length_a   1.000
_cell.length_b   1.000
_cell.length_c   1.000
_cell.angle_alpha   90.00
_cell.angle_beta   90.00
_cell.angle_gamma   90.00
#
_symmetry.space_group_name_H-M   'P 1'
#
loop_
_entity.id
_entity.type
_entity.pdbx_description
1 polymer ?
#
loop_
_entity_poly.entity_id
_entity_poly.type
_entity_poly.pdbx_seq_one_letter_code
_entity_poly.pdbx_strand_id
1 'polypeptide(L)'
;MVSVVRSTLLFAPSKPSPRPRATMAASFSAAGTGAGAAPPSTQQRRSSRKLPVLLFDVMDTIVRDPFYHDIPAFFKMPMKELLESKHPTAWVEFEEGLIDENELARKFFKDGRSFDLEGLKECMVRGYSYVDGIEAVLCSLKQNDYELHAFTNYPVWYMMIEDKLRLSKYLSWTFCSCLIGKRKPSPDSYMEVVHHLGVEPGSCVFIDDRKTNVEAAINVGMVGLHFKSADSLKQDLALLGIEVVTAAHP
;
A
#
# COMPACT_ATOMS: atom_id res chain seq x y z
N MET A 1 24.92 -38.45 -20.50
CA MET A 1 25.57 -38.76 -19.22
C MET A 1 26.64 -37.70 -18.97
N VAL A 2 26.25 -36.54 -18.43
CA VAL A 2 27.17 -35.48 -17.98
C VAL A 2 26.58 -34.85 -16.73
N SER A 3 27.45 -34.67 -15.75
CA SER A 3 27.21 -34.54 -14.31
C SER A 3 26.60 -33.20 -13.89
N VAL A 4 25.61 -33.25 -13.00
CA VAL A 4 25.02 -32.11 -12.29
C VAL A 4 25.82 -31.87 -11.02
N VAL A 5 26.54 -30.75 -10.93
CA VAL A 5 27.17 -30.31 -9.68
C VAL A 5 26.16 -29.44 -8.93
N ARG A 6 25.55 -30.01 -7.89
CA ARG A 6 24.80 -29.27 -6.86
C ARG A 6 25.79 -28.55 -5.95
N SER A 7 25.73 -27.23 -5.90
CA SER A 7 26.43 -26.43 -4.88
C SER A 7 25.47 -26.16 -3.73
N THR A 8 25.70 -26.83 -2.60
CA THR A 8 24.95 -26.66 -1.35
C THR A 8 25.67 -25.62 -0.51
N LEU A 9 25.15 -24.39 -0.45
CA LEU A 9 25.60 -23.40 0.53
C LEU A 9 24.81 -23.56 1.83
N LEU A 10 25.50 -24.10 2.84
CA LEU A 10 25.06 -24.21 4.21
C LEU A 10 24.97 -22.81 4.83
N PHE A 11 23.75 -22.36 5.17
CA PHE A 11 23.52 -21.22 6.04
C PHE A 11 23.79 -21.63 7.50
N ALA A 12 24.74 -20.95 8.14
CA ALA A 12 24.90 -21.00 9.60
C ALA A 12 23.92 -19.99 10.25
N PRO A 13 23.26 -20.33 11.37
CA PRO A 13 22.32 -19.43 12.02
C PRO A 13 23.06 -18.33 12.81
N SER A 14 22.74 -17.08 12.52
CA SER A 14 23.16 -15.91 13.31
C SER A 14 22.36 -15.87 14.63
N LYS A 15 23.09 -15.70 15.75
CA LYS A 15 22.52 -15.59 17.10
C LYS A 15 21.77 -14.25 17.28
N PRO A 16 20.63 -14.22 17.98
CA PRO A 16 19.95 -12.96 18.32
C PRO A 16 20.71 -12.18 19.41
N SER A 17 20.74 -10.86 19.27
CA SER A 17 21.28 -9.91 20.26
C SER A 17 20.36 -9.79 21.50
N PRO A 18 20.91 -9.56 22.70
CA PRO A 18 20.11 -9.51 23.92
C PRO A 18 19.42 -8.15 24.08
N ARG A 19 18.11 -8.16 24.36
CA ARG A 19 17.36 -7.00 24.83
C ARG A 19 17.71 -6.70 26.29
N PRO A 20 17.84 -5.44 26.73
CA PRO A 20 18.02 -5.13 28.13
C PRO A 20 16.71 -5.29 28.93
N ARG A 21 16.83 -5.99 30.07
CA ARG A 21 15.80 -6.23 31.09
C ARG A 21 15.36 -4.90 31.75
N ALA A 22 14.04 -4.70 31.85
CA ALA A 22 13.46 -3.77 32.82
C ALA A 22 13.41 -4.43 34.20
N THR A 23 13.94 -3.73 35.21
CA THR A 23 14.02 -4.10 36.62
C THR A 23 12.66 -4.01 37.32
N MET A 24 12.35 -5.02 38.14
CA MET A 24 11.28 -4.98 39.16
C MET A 24 11.81 -4.43 40.50
N ALA A 25 10.92 -3.71 41.21
CA ALA A 25 10.72 -3.58 42.67
C ALA A 25 10.20 -2.15 42.97
N ALA A 26 9.26 -1.84 43.88
CA ALA A 26 8.69 -2.58 44.99
C ALA A 26 7.27 -2.05 45.36
N SER A 27 6.48 -2.97 45.90
CA SER A 27 5.49 -2.90 46.97
C SER A 27 5.11 -1.54 47.60
N PHE A 28 3.82 -1.25 47.63
CA PHE A 28 3.15 -0.69 48.81
C PHE A 28 1.76 -1.31 48.97
N SER A 29 1.48 -1.78 50.19
CA SER A 29 0.21 -2.38 50.62
C SER A 29 -0.48 -1.42 51.58
N ALA A 30 -1.77 -1.16 51.39
CA ALA A 30 -2.68 -0.77 52.47
C ALA A 30 -4.13 -1.05 52.05
N ALA A 31 -4.85 -1.72 52.95
CA ALA A 31 -6.21 -2.21 52.80
C ALA A 31 -7.27 -1.11 52.86
N GLY A 32 -8.40 -1.35 52.18
CA GLY A 32 -9.64 -0.58 52.32
C GLY A 32 -10.82 -1.41 51.86
N THR A 33 -11.61 -1.90 52.82
CA THR A 33 -12.87 -2.63 52.64
C THR A 33 -13.98 -1.69 52.14
N GLY A 34 -14.73 -2.11 51.13
CA GLY A 34 -15.97 -1.45 50.72
C GLY A 34 -16.69 -2.21 49.60
N ALA A 35 -17.86 -2.76 49.91
CA ALA A 35 -18.76 -3.38 48.95
C ALA A 35 -19.29 -2.35 47.94
N GLY A 36 -19.37 -2.72 46.65
CA GLY A 36 -20.04 -1.87 45.66
C GLY A 36 -19.84 -2.30 44.21
N ALA A 37 -20.93 -2.72 43.59
CA ALA A 37 -21.25 -2.70 42.16
C ALA A 37 -20.29 -3.39 41.16
N ALA A 38 -20.85 -4.34 40.41
CA ALA A 38 -20.27 -4.82 39.15
C ALA A 38 -19.95 -3.63 38.22
N PRO A 39 -18.81 -3.63 37.49
CA PRO A 39 -18.49 -2.55 36.58
C PRO A 39 -19.54 -2.52 35.45
N PRO A 40 -19.98 -1.34 35.00
CA PRO A 40 -20.84 -1.25 33.83
C PRO A 40 -20.05 -1.80 32.64
N SER A 41 -20.69 -2.70 31.90
CA SER A 41 -20.18 -3.21 30.63
C SER A 41 -19.80 -2.04 29.74
N THR A 42 -18.54 -1.97 29.34
CA THR A 42 -18.06 -1.08 28.29
C THR A 42 -18.63 -1.55 26.96
N GLN A 43 -19.93 -1.31 26.72
CA GLN A 43 -20.40 -1.04 25.37
C GLN A 43 -19.85 0.34 25.00
N GLN A 44 -18.56 0.39 24.67
CA GLN A 44 -18.01 1.45 23.86
C GLN A 44 -18.90 1.54 22.62
N ARG A 45 -19.51 2.72 22.43
CA ARG A 45 -20.26 3.04 21.23
C ARG A 45 -19.34 2.75 20.04
N ARG A 46 -19.50 1.59 19.40
CA ARG A 46 -18.99 1.39 18.05
C ARG A 46 -19.73 2.44 17.23
N SER A 47 -19.05 3.51 16.85
CA SER A 47 -19.53 4.35 15.75
C SER A 47 -19.86 3.38 14.61
N SER A 48 -21.08 3.40 14.11
CA SER A 48 -21.48 2.54 13.00
C SER A 48 -20.67 2.97 11.78
N ARG A 49 -19.55 2.28 11.52
CA ARG A 49 -18.73 2.48 10.32
C ARG A 49 -19.63 2.30 9.10
N LYS A 50 -19.60 3.26 8.16
CA LYS A 50 -20.25 3.10 6.86
C LYS A 50 -19.52 2.02 6.08
N LEU A 51 -20.28 1.05 5.55
CA LEU A 51 -19.77 0.00 4.68
C LEU A 51 -20.30 0.19 3.25
N PRO A 52 -19.56 -0.29 2.23
CA PRO A 52 -18.25 -0.96 2.32
C PRO A 52 -17.08 0.00 2.59
N VAL A 53 -15.96 -0.55 3.05
CA VAL A 53 -14.66 0.16 3.06
C VAL A 53 -14.04 0.07 1.66
N LEU A 54 -13.54 1.19 1.15
CA LEU A 54 -12.99 1.29 -0.19
C LEU A 54 -11.45 1.28 -0.15
N LEU A 55 -10.86 0.34 -0.86
CA LEU A 55 -9.42 0.13 -0.94
C LEU A 55 -8.97 0.48 -2.36
N PHE A 56 -8.12 1.49 -2.48
CA PHE A 56 -7.64 1.94 -3.77
C PHE A 56 -6.18 1.59 -3.95
N ASP A 57 -5.84 0.94 -5.06
CA ASP A 57 -4.50 1.10 -5.59
C ASP A 57 -4.21 2.56 -5.94
N VAL A 58 -2.92 2.90 -6.03
CA VAL A 58 -2.47 4.27 -6.24
C VAL A 58 -1.92 4.46 -7.64
N MET A 59 -0.99 3.63 -8.12
CA MET A 59 -0.30 3.89 -9.38
C MET A 59 -1.16 3.45 -10.56
N ASP A 60 -1.33 4.31 -11.57
CA ASP A 60 -2.25 4.15 -12.70
C ASP A 60 -3.74 3.95 -12.33
N THR A 61 -4.08 3.97 -11.03
CA THR A 61 -5.46 4.02 -10.51
C THR A 61 -5.84 5.43 -10.04
N ILE A 62 -5.04 6.02 -9.14
CA ILE A 62 -5.24 7.41 -8.65
C ILE A 62 -4.19 8.35 -9.24
N VAL A 63 -2.95 7.91 -9.35
CA VAL A 63 -1.78 8.71 -9.72
C VAL A 63 -1.10 8.04 -10.90
N ARG A 64 -0.86 8.76 -11.99
CA ARG A 64 -0.13 8.25 -13.14
C ARG A 64 1.25 7.73 -12.74
N ASP A 65 1.62 6.54 -13.21
CA ASP A 65 2.94 5.96 -13.00
C ASP A 65 4.01 6.57 -13.94
N PRO A 66 5.06 7.21 -13.39
CA PRO A 66 6.19 7.68 -14.19
C PRO A 66 7.04 6.56 -14.80
N PHE A 67 6.88 5.30 -14.35
CA PHE A 67 7.76 4.18 -14.67
C PHE A 67 7.91 3.91 -16.18
N TYR A 68 6.84 4.01 -16.96
CA TYR A 68 6.86 3.59 -18.37
C TYR A 68 7.41 4.64 -19.35
N HIS A 69 7.37 5.92 -18.98
CA HIS A 69 7.72 7.02 -19.89
C HIS A 69 8.82 7.93 -19.34
N ASP A 70 8.67 8.39 -18.10
CA ASP A 70 9.57 9.38 -17.50
C ASP A 70 10.91 8.75 -17.10
N ILE A 71 10.88 7.56 -16.48
CA ILE A 71 12.11 6.88 -16.04
C ILE A 71 13.01 6.49 -17.23
N PRO A 72 12.50 5.87 -18.32
CA PRO A 72 13.31 5.62 -19.52
C PRO A 72 13.91 6.90 -20.12
N ALA A 73 13.11 7.98 -20.18
CA ALA A 73 13.58 9.28 -20.68
C ALA A 73 14.68 9.87 -19.79
N PHE A 74 14.56 9.77 -18.47
CA PHE A 74 15.56 10.20 -17.50
C PHE A 74 16.91 9.48 -17.71
N PHE A 75 16.88 8.16 -17.84
CA PHE A 75 18.09 7.37 -18.11
C PHE A 75 18.58 7.46 -19.55
N LYS A 76 17.79 8.08 -20.46
CA LYS A 76 18.05 8.13 -21.91
C LYS A 76 18.22 6.72 -22.51
N MET A 77 17.43 5.78 -22.01
CA MET A 77 17.46 4.38 -22.40
C MET A 77 16.08 3.93 -22.89
N PRO A 78 15.99 3.12 -23.95
CA PRO A 78 14.76 2.41 -24.28
C PRO A 78 14.30 1.56 -23.08
N MET A 79 12.98 1.43 -22.90
CA MET A 79 12.43 0.69 -21.76
C MET A 79 12.96 -0.74 -21.63
N LYS A 80 13.13 -1.43 -22.78
CA LYS A 80 13.70 -2.78 -22.82
C LYS A 80 15.11 -2.83 -22.24
N GLU A 81 15.97 -1.89 -22.64
CA GLU A 81 17.36 -1.81 -22.16
C GLU A 81 17.41 -1.48 -20.66
N LEU A 82 16.55 -0.57 -20.19
CA LEU A 82 16.44 -0.24 -18.77
C LEU A 82 16.06 -1.47 -17.93
N LEU A 83 15.07 -2.24 -18.37
CA LEU A 83 14.65 -3.48 -17.69
C LEU A 83 15.77 -4.54 -17.69
N GLU A 84 16.50 -4.68 -18.80
CA GLU A 84 17.64 -5.60 -18.89
C GLU A 84 18.81 -5.19 -17.99
N SER A 85 18.98 -3.88 -17.74
CA SER A 85 20.05 -3.34 -16.90
C SER A 85 19.69 -3.27 -15.42
N LYS A 86 18.40 -3.16 -15.07
CA LYS A 86 17.91 -3.00 -13.69
C LYS A 86 18.08 -4.28 -12.88
N HIS A 87 18.52 -4.15 -11.63
CA HIS A 87 18.61 -5.29 -10.71
C HIS A 87 17.25 -5.94 -10.51
N PRO A 88 17.16 -7.28 -10.58
CA PRO A 88 15.88 -7.99 -10.67
C PRO A 88 14.96 -7.78 -9.46
N THR A 89 15.53 -7.56 -8.27
CA THR A 89 14.77 -7.48 -7.01
C THR A 89 14.83 -6.13 -6.30
N ALA A 90 15.75 -5.21 -6.68
CA ALA A 90 16.06 -4.05 -5.84
C ALA A 90 14.84 -3.15 -5.60
N TRP A 91 14.01 -2.97 -6.64
CA TRP A 91 12.79 -2.19 -6.52
C TRP A 91 11.71 -2.88 -5.70
N VAL A 92 11.58 -4.22 -5.81
CA VAL A 92 10.61 -4.99 -5.02
C VAL A 92 11.00 -4.95 -3.54
N GLU A 93 12.28 -5.14 -3.23
CA GLU A 93 12.81 -5.01 -1.87
C GLU A 93 12.56 -3.60 -1.29
N PHE A 94 12.68 -2.57 -2.12
CA PHE A 94 12.38 -1.19 -1.72
C PHE A 94 10.88 -0.97 -1.47
N GLU A 95 10.02 -1.50 -2.35
CA GLU A 95 8.57 -1.53 -2.15
C GLU A 95 8.17 -2.24 -0.85
N GLU A 96 8.90 -3.27 -0.43
CA GLU A 96 8.66 -4.01 0.81
C GLU A 96 9.29 -3.35 2.05
N GLY A 97 10.04 -2.26 1.88
CA GLY A 97 10.77 -1.62 2.97
C GLY A 97 11.96 -2.43 3.49
N LEU A 98 12.45 -3.42 2.72
CA LEU A 98 13.60 -4.25 3.08
C LEU A 98 14.94 -3.54 2.86
N ILE A 99 14.97 -2.57 1.96
CA ILE A 99 16.12 -1.71 1.69
C ILE A 99 15.71 -0.24 1.74
N ASP A 100 16.66 0.65 2.04
CA ASP A 100 16.46 2.10 2.02
C ASP A 100 16.89 2.72 0.68
N GLU A 101 16.80 4.05 0.55
CA GLU A 101 17.20 4.78 -0.65
C GLU A 101 18.69 4.60 -1.00
N ASN A 102 19.56 4.51 0.00
CA ASN A 102 21.00 4.35 -0.19
C ASN A 102 21.31 2.99 -0.82
N GLU A 103 20.69 1.94 -0.28
CA GLU A 103 20.87 0.58 -0.78
C GLU A 103 20.18 0.38 -2.13
N LEU A 104 19.04 1.04 -2.37
CA LEU A 104 18.45 1.12 -3.71
C LEU A 104 19.43 1.77 -4.70
N ALA A 105 20.04 2.91 -4.35
CA ALA A 105 20.99 3.60 -5.23
C ALA A 105 22.19 2.71 -5.58
N ARG A 106 22.70 1.95 -4.61
CA ARG A 106 23.81 1.02 -4.80
C ARG A 106 23.43 -0.19 -5.67
N LYS A 107 22.20 -0.67 -5.54
CA LYS A 107 21.72 -1.90 -6.19
C LYS A 107 20.90 -1.67 -7.46
N PHE A 108 20.55 -0.44 -7.83
CA PHE A 108 19.56 -0.20 -8.89
C PHE A 108 19.90 -0.88 -10.22
N PHE A 109 21.16 -0.81 -10.64
CA PHE A 109 21.66 -1.50 -11.83
C PHE A 109 22.41 -2.79 -11.48
N LYS A 110 22.28 -3.82 -12.33
CA LYS A 110 22.94 -5.14 -12.17
C LYS A 110 24.47 -5.03 -12.13
N ASP A 111 25.03 -4.07 -12.85
CA ASP A 111 26.47 -3.82 -12.94
C ASP A 111 27.00 -2.92 -11.80
N GLY A 112 26.11 -2.44 -10.93
CA GLY A 112 26.46 -1.59 -9.79
C GLY A 112 26.89 -0.17 -10.18
N ARG A 113 26.66 0.28 -11.42
CA ARG A 113 26.95 1.67 -11.80
C ARG A 113 26.08 2.65 -10.99
N SER A 114 26.66 3.78 -10.62
CA SER A 114 25.94 4.85 -9.95
C SER A 114 25.02 5.60 -10.92
N PHE A 115 24.05 6.30 -10.37
CA PHE A 115 23.17 7.22 -11.09
C PHE A 115 22.76 8.37 -10.17
N ASP A 116 22.14 9.38 -10.77
CA ASP A 116 21.60 10.52 -10.05
C ASP A 116 20.26 10.16 -9.37
N LEU A 117 20.33 9.73 -8.11
CA LEU A 117 19.13 9.36 -7.32
C LEU A 117 18.20 10.56 -7.09
N GLU A 118 18.76 11.74 -6.79
CA GLU A 118 17.95 12.93 -6.53
C GLU A 118 17.28 13.42 -7.81
N GLY A 119 17.99 13.41 -8.94
CA GLY A 119 17.39 13.65 -10.26
C GLY A 119 16.31 12.63 -10.63
N LEU A 120 16.46 11.36 -10.23
CA LEU A 120 15.41 10.36 -10.41
C LEU A 120 14.18 10.70 -9.55
N LYS A 121 14.36 11.09 -8.29
CA LYS A 121 13.26 11.52 -7.40
C LYS A 121 12.53 12.74 -7.97
N GLU A 122 13.25 13.74 -8.45
CA GLU A 122 12.66 14.90 -9.14
C GLU A 122 11.90 14.50 -10.41
N CYS A 123 12.42 13.53 -11.17
CA CYS A 123 11.74 12.95 -12.32
C CYS A 123 10.42 12.29 -11.92
N MET A 124 10.42 11.45 -10.87
CA MET A 124 9.22 10.81 -10.32
C MET A 124 8.19 11.86 -9.88
N VAL A 125 8.61 12.82 -9.05
CA VAL A 125 7.75 13.90 -8.54
C VAL A 125 7.11 14.66 -9.68
N ARG A 126 7.88 15.06 -10.70
CA ARG A 126 7.34 15.75 -11.89
C ARG A 126 6.30 14.90 -12.61
N GLY A 127 6.52 13.60 -12.70
CA GLY A 127 5.64 12.67 -13.38
C GLY A 127 4.31 12.43 -12.68
N TYR A 128 4.25 12.51 -11.35
CA TYR A 128 3.00 12.28 -10.61
C TYR A 128 1.91 13.30 -10.96
N SER A 129 0.78 12.81 -11.43
CA SER A 129 -0.43 13.59 -11.66
C SER A 129 -1.64 12.71 -11.36
N TYR A 130 -2.78 13.30 -11.04
CA TYR A 130 -4.01 12.52 -10.99
C TYR A 130 -4.27 11.83 -12.32
N VAL A 131 -4.77 10.59 -12.26
CA VAL A 131 -5.42 9.95 -13.41
C VAL A 131 -6.68 10.74 -13.75
N ASP A 132 -6.99 10.89 -15.04
CA ASP A 132 -8.08 11.74 -15.51
C ASP A 132 -9.42 11.41 -14.83
N GLY A 133 -10.01 12.43 -14.21
CA GLY A 133 -11.31 12.35 -13.55
C GLY A 133 -11.33 11.66 -12.17
N ILE A 134 -10.26 11.02 -11.72
CA ILE A 134 -10.28 10.24 -10.46
C ILE A 134 -10.44 11.12 -9.23
N GLU A 135 -9.87 12.33 -9.24
CA GLU A 135 -9.94 13.24 -8.11
C GLU A 135 -11.39 13.62 -7.78
N ALA A 136 -12.24 13.80 -8.80
CA ALA A 136 -13.66 14.06 -8.62
C ALA A 136 -14.39 12.88 -7.97
N VAL A 137 -14.01 11.65 -8.35
CA VAL A 137 -14.55 10.41 -7.73
C VAL A 137 -14.15 10.34 -6.25
N LEU A 138 -12.87 10.54 -5.93
CA LEU A 138 -12.37 10.53 -4.55
C LEU A 138 -13.06 11.60 -3.68
N CYS A 139 -13.24 12.80 -4.23
CA CYS A 139 -13.93 13.90 -3.56
C CYS A 139 -15.38 13.53 -3.23
N SER A 140 -16.11 12.99 -4.21
CA SER A 140 -17.51 12.58 -4.04
C SER A 140 -17.65 11.44 -3.04
N LEU A 141 -16.78 10.43 -3.09
CA LEU A 141 -16.80 9.32 -2.14
C LEU A 141 -16.53 9.80 -0.71
N LYS A 142 -15.58 10.72 -0.53
CA LYS A 142 -15.28 11.33 0.77
C LYS A 142 -16.44 12.17 1.31
N GLN A 143 -17.10 12.95 0.46
CA GLN A 143 -18.29 13.74 0.82
C GLN A 143 -19.48 12.86 1.23
N ASN A 144 -19.57 11.67 0.64
CA ASN A 144 -20.55 10.65 0.99
C ASN A 144 -20.12 9.78 2.19
N ASP A 145 -19.14 10.22 2.99
CA ASP A 145 -18.71 9.56 4.24
C ASP A 145 -18.23 8.11 4.08
N TYR A 146 -17.70 7.76 2.89
CA TYR A 146 -17.01 6.48 2.73
C TYR A 146 -15.62 6.51 3.38
N GLU A 147 -15.25 5.38 3.96
CA GLU A 147 -13.90 5.13 4.47
C GLU A 147 -13.01 4.64 3.32
N LEU A 148 -11.95 5.39 3.02
CA LEU A 148 -11.03 5.11 1.91
C LEU A 148 -9.61 4.88 2.44
N HIS A 149 -8.95 3.84 1.92
CA HIS A 149 -7.54 3.56 2.20
C HIS A 149 -6.76 3.33 0.91
N ALA A 150 -5.52 3.81 0.87
CA ALA A 150 -4.55 3.34 -0.10
C ALA A 150 -4.15 1.90 0.26
N PHE A 151 -4.26 1.02 -0.72
CA PHE A 151 -3.77 -0.34 -0.68
C PHE A 151 -2.88 -0.58 -1.90
N THR A 152 -1.58 -0.32 -1.73
CA THR A 152 -0.64 -0.16 -2.86
C THR A 152 0.70 -0.84 -2.60
N ASN A 153 1.29 -1.36 -3.68
CA ASN A 153 2.69 -1.79 -3.69
C ASN A 153 3.53 -0.58 -4.06
N TYR A 154 4.01 0.18 -3.08
CA TYR A 154 4.82 1.36 -3.33
C TYR A 154 5.82 1.57 -2.19
N PRO A 155 7.05 2.05 -2.49
CA PRO A 155 8.03 2.29 -1.46
C PRO A 155 7.70 3.55 -0.66
N VAL A 156 8.59 3.90 0.28
CA VAL A 156 8.52 5.10 1.13
C VAL A 156 8.32 6.42 0.33
N TRP A 157 8.58 6.39 -0.98
CA TRP A 157 8.28 7.45 -1.93
C TRP A 157 6.80 7.81 -2.07
N TYR A 158 5.88 7.06 -1.47
CA TYR A 158 4.48 7.50 -1.36
C TYR A 158 4.35 8.86 -0.66
N MET A 159 5.31 9.24 0.20
CA MET A 159 5.34 10.57 0.82
C MET A 159 5.57 11.70 -0.20
N MET A 160 6.30 11.45 -1.29
CA MET A 160 6.44 12.44 -2.37
C MET A 160 5.12 12.65 -3.13
N ILE A 161 4.32 11.60 -3.26
CA ILE A 161 2.95 11.69 -3.81
C ILE A 161 2.09 12.52 -2.86
N GLU A 162 2.18 12.26 -1.55
CA GLU A 162 1.45 13.02 -0.53
C GLU A 162 1.83 14.50 -0.55
N ASP A 163 3.12 14.84 -0.57
CA ASP A 163 3.59 16.23 -0.60
C ASP A 163 3.07 17.00 -1.83
N LYS A 164 3.00 16.32 -2.99
CA LYS A 164 2.55 16.92 -4.25
C LYS A 164 1.03 17.00 -4.38
N LEU A 165 0.33 15.90 -4.12
CA LEU A 165 -1.09 15.73 -4.45
C LEU A 165 -2.01 15.71 -3.22
N ARG A 166 -1.46 15.58 -2.01
CA ARG A 166 -2.19 15.58 -0.73
C ARG A 166 -3.33 14.57 -0.72
N LEU A 167 -3.05 13.30 -1.05
CA LEU A 167 -4.08 12.25 -1.11
C LEU A 167 -4.75 11.99 0.26
N SER A 168 -4.06 12.34 1.36
CA SER A 168 -4.61 12.33 2.72
C SER A 168 -5.92 13.10 2.90
N LYS A 169 -6.22 14.04 2.01
CA LYS A 169 -7.52 14.75 1.98
C LYS A 169 -8.71 13.83 1.67
N TYR A 170 -8.46 12.70 0.99
CA TYR A 170 -9.50 11.75 0.58
C TYR A 170 -9.37 10.40 1.28
N LEU A 171 -8.15 9.85 1.37
CA LEU A 171 -7.90 8.48 1.82
C LEU A 171 -6.78 8.42 2.85
N SER A 172 -6.68 7.30 3.58
CA SER A 172 -5.59 7.05 4.53
C SER A 172 -4.50 6.17 3.90
N TRP A 173 -3.23 6.51 4.10
CA TRP A 173 -2.07 5.72 3.65
C TRP A 173 -1.81 4.47 4.52
N THR A 174 -2.82 3.62 4.69
CA THR A 174 -2.79 2.55 5.69
C THR A 174 -2.11 1.28 5.20
N PHE A 175 -2.32 0.90 3.94
CA PHE A 175 -1.84 -0.38 3.41
C PHE A 175 -0.83 -0.16 2.29
N CYS A 176 0.23 0.58 2.60
CA CYS A 176 1.41 0.70 1.73
C CYS A 176 2.34 -0.47 2.00
N SER A 177 2.80 -1.16 0.95
CA SER A 177 3.65 -2.35 1.11
C SER A 177 4.90 -2.12 1.96
N CYS A 178 5.50 -0.93 1.86
CA CYS A 178 6.69 -0.59 2.65
C CYS A 178 6.42 -0.39 4.14
N LEU A 179 5.15 -0.15 4.51
CA LEU A 179 4.72 -0.03 5.91
C LEU A 179 4.30 -1.37 6.49
N ILE A 180 3.60 -2.19 5.69
CA ILE A 180 3.01 -3.45 6.17
C ILE A 180 3.90 -4.68 5.90
N GLY A 181 4.97 -4.54 5.11
CA GLY A 181 5.88 -5.63 4.75
C GLY A 181 5.25 -6.75 3.91
N LYS A 182 4.12 -6.47 3.27
CA LYS A 182 3.33 -7.40 2.46
C LYS A 182 2.91 -6.73 1.16
N ARG A 183 2.81 -7.51 0.09
CA ARG A 183 2.51 -7.00 -1.25
C ARG A 183 1.41 -7.78 -1.96
N LYS A 184 0.62 -7.07 -2.74
CA LYS A 184 -0.29 -7.64 -3.74
C LYS A 184 0.54 -8.35 -4.83
N PRO A 185 0.09 -9.47 -5.41
CA PRO A 185 -1.19 -10.14 -5.20
C PRO A 185 -1.12 -11.26 -4.13
N SER A 186 -0.19 -11.21 -3.17
CA SER A 186 -0.14 -12.24 -2.11
C SER A 186 -1.42 -12.22 -1.27
N PRO A 187 -2.10 -13.37 -1.05
CA PRO A 187 -3.30 -13.45 -0.21
C PRO A 187 -3.12 -12.84 1.18
N ASP A 188 -1.93 -13.01 1.77
CA ASP A 188 -1.60 -12.48 3.10
C ASP A 188 -1.70 -10.95 3.18
N SER A 189 -1.50 -10.27 2.05
CA SER A 189 -1.62 -8.81 1.96
C SER A 189 -3.08 -8.36 2.11
N TYR A 190 -4.02 -9.08 1.51
CA TYR A 190 -5.46 -8.79 1.62
C TYR A 190 -6.01 -9.21 2.99
N MET A 191 -5.49 -10.31 3.53
CA MET A 191 -5.85 -10.76 4.89
C MET A 191 -5.39 -9.77 5.97
N GLU A 192 -4.23 -9.12 5.78
CA GLU A 192 -3.79 -8.03 6.66
C GLU A 192 -4.80 -6.88 6.68
N VAL A 193 -5.35 -6.51 5.52
CA VAL A 193 -6.33 -5.43 5.42
C VAL A 193 -7.59 -5.74 6.23
N VAL A 194 -8.19 -6.93 6.03
CA VAL A 194 -9.43 -7.29 6.74
C VAL A 194 -9.20 -7.44 8.25
N HIS A 195 -8.05 -7.96 8.67
CA HIS A 195 -7.69 -8.06 10.08
C HIS A 195 -7.50 -6.67 10.72
N HIS A 196 -6.78 -5.77 10.03
CA HIS A 196 -6.56 -4.40 10.51
C HIS A 196 -7.87 -3.62 10.62
N LEU A 197 -8.75 -3.74 9.62
CA LEU A 197 -10.03 -3.08 9.62
C LEU A 197 -11.04 -3.74 10.58
N GLY A 198 -10.91 -5.03 10.87
CA GLY A 198 -11.89 -5.76 11.68
C GLY A 198 -13.24 -5.90 10.97
N VAL A 199 -13.22 -6.13 9.65
CA VAL A 199 -14.41 -6.32 8.80
C VAL A 199 -14.31 -7.63 8.02
N GLU A 200 -15.45 -8.15 7.58
CA GLU A 200 -15.49 -9.30 6.68
C GLU A 200 -14.95 -8.93 5.28
N PRO A 201 -14.28 -9.86 4.56
CA PRO A 201 -13.76 -9.58 3.21
C PRO A 201 -14.80 -8.97 2.26
N GLY A 202 -16.03 -9.50 2.27
CA GLY A 202 -17.13 -9.00 1.43
C GLY A 202 -17.62 -7.58 1.78
N SER A 203 -17.14 -7.00 2.89
CA SER A 203 -17.38 -5.61 3.27
C SER A 203 -16.32 -4.64 2.73
N CYS A 204 -15.35 -5.13 1.96
CA CYS A 204 -14.33 -4.34 1.28
C CYS A 204 -14.55 -4.35 -0.23
N VAL A 205 -14.44 -3.18 -0.85
CA VAL A 205 -14.32 -3.04 -2.31
C VAL A 205 -12.90 -2.63 -2.63
N PHE A 206 -12.21 -3.43 -3.43
CA PHE A 206 -10.84 -3.17 -3.88
C PHE A 206 -10.81 -2.76 -5.34
N ILE A 207 -10.18 -1.63 -5.63
CA ILE A 207 -10.07 -1.01 -6.94
C ILE A 207 -8.60 -0.96 -7.35
N ASP A 208 -8.25 -1.59 -8.48
CA ASP A 208 -6.87 -1.71 -8.97
C ASP A 208 -6.84 -1.83 -10.50
N ASP A 209 -5.82 -1.25 -11.13
CA ASP A 209 -5.60 -1.29 -12.59
C ASP A 209 -5.11 -2.67 -13.06
N ARG A 210 -4.52 -3.48 -12.17
CA ARG A 210 -3.99 -4.80 -12.50
C ARG A 210 -5.02 -5.88 -12.20
N LYS A 211 -5.52 -6.50 -13.26
CA LYS A 211 -6.42 -7.66 -13.18
C LYS A 211 -5.96 -8.76 -12.21
N THR A 212 -4.66 -9.05 -12.14
CA THR A 212 -4.12 -10.07 -11.22
C THR A 212 -4.30 -9.71 -9.75
N ASN A 213 -4.21 -8.42 -9.40
CA ASN A 213 -4.47 -7.96 -8.03
C ASN A 213 -5.96 -8.04 -7.71
N VAL A 214 -6.82 -7.71 -8.69
CA VAL A 214 -8.27 -7.79 -8.53
C VAL A 214 -8.73 -9.23 -8.33
N GLU A 215 -8.22 -10.16 -9.14
CA GLU A 215 -8.52 -11.60 -9.03
C GLU A 215 -8.09 -12.16 -7.67
N ALA A 216 -6.93 -11.76 -7.16
CA ALA A 216 -6.47 -12.16 -5.83
C ALA A 216 -7.37 -11.63 -4.70
N ALA A 217 -7.88 -10.39 -4.81
CA ALA A 217 -8.84 -9.85 -3.87
C ALA A 217 -10.16 -10.64 -3.86
N ILE A 218 -10.66 -10.98 -5.04
CA ILE A 218 -11.88 -11.80 -5.20
C ILE A 218 -11.68 -13.18 -4.58
N ASN A 219 -10.51 -13.80 -4.79
CA ASN A 219 -10.22 -15.13 -4.25
C ASN A 219 -10.19 -15.18 -2.70
N VAL A 220 -9.95 -14.05 -2.03
CA VAL A 220 -10.04 -13.95 -0.56
C VAL A 220 -11.42 -13.47 -0.08
N GLY A 221 -12.37 -13.27 -0.99
CA GLY A 221 -13.75 -12.89 -0.68
C GLY A 221 -14.05 -11.40 -0.69
N MET A 222 -13.14 -10.54 -1.16
CA MET A 222 -13.43 -9.12 -1.37
C MET A 222 -14.24 -8.88 -2.65
N VAL A 223 -14.91 -7.73 -2.73
CA VAL A 223 -15.42 -7.23 -4.02
C VAL A 223 -14.25 -6.60 -4.77
N GLY A 224 -13.95 -7.07 -5.98
CA GLY A 224 -12.85 -6.55 -6.80
C GLY A 224 -13.36 -5.81 -8.04
N LEU A 225 -12.87 -4.58 -8.26
CA LEU A 225 -13.14 -3.76 -9.44
C LEU A 225 -11.85 -3.51 -10.21
N HIS A 226 -11.84 -3.86 -11.50
CA HIS A 226 -10.72 -3.61 -12.39
C HIS A 226 -10.82 -2.19 -12.96
N PHE A 227 -9.96 -1.30 -12.46
CA PHE A 227 -9.93 0.08 -12.87
C PHE A 227 -9.47 0.22 -14.32
N LYS A 228 -10.23 0.99 -15.11
CA LYS A 228 -9.90 1.29 -16.51
C LYS A 228 -10.01 2.79 -16.80
N SER A 229 -11.00 3.44 -16.19
CA SER A 229 -11.15 4.89 -16.20
C SER A 229 -12.04 5.33 -15.03
N ALA A 230 -12.04 6.62 -14.71
CA ALA A 230 -12.97 7.18 -13.74
C ALA A 230 -14.45 6.94 -14.14
N ASP A 231 -14.76 6.96 -15.44
CA ASP A 231 -16.13 6.73 -15.94
C ASP A 231 -16.59 5.29 -15.74
N SER A 232 -15.75 4.31 -16.06
CA SER A 232 -16.10 2.90 -15.81
C SER A 232 -16.20 2.64 -14.31
N LEU A 233 -15.29 3.20 -13.51
CA LEU A 233 -15.33 3.07 -12.05
C LEU A 233 -16.64 3.62 -11.47
N LYS A 234 -17.12 4.78 -11.93
CA LYS A 234 -18.41 5.32 -11.49
C LYS A 234 -19.58 4.36 -11.77
N GLN A 235 -19.59 3.74 -12.95
CA GLN A 235 -20.61 2.77 -13.32
C GLN A 235 -20.55 1.52 -12.43
N ASP A 236 -19.35 0.98 -12.23
CA ASP A 236 -19.12 -0.20 -11.39
C ASP A 236 -19.52 0.06 -9.93
N LEU A 237 -19.17 1.23 -9.38
CA LEU A 237 -19.58 1.65 -8.04
C LEU A 237 -21.10 1.80 -7.93
N ALA A 238 -21.75 2.39 -8.94
CA ALA A 238 -23.21 2.54 -8.95
C ALA A 238 -23.94 1.19 -8.94
N LEU A 239 -23.41 0.17 -9.63
CA LEU A 239 -23.95 -1.19 -9.59
C LEU A 239 -23.87 -1.84 -8.20
N LEU A 240 -22.96 -1.37 -7.35
CA LEU A 240 -22.83 -1.77 -5.95
C LEU A 240 -23.66 -0.88 -5.00
N GLY A 241 -24.44 0.06 -5.52
CA GLY A 241 -25.19 1.04 -4.73
C GLY A 241 -24.31 2.12 -4.09
N ILE A 242 -23.10 2.33 -4.60
CA ILE A 242 -22.18 3.38 -4.17
C ILE A 242 -22.33 4.57 -5.12
N GLU A 243 -22.99 5.62 -4.64
CA GLU A 243 -23.24 6.81 -5.44
C GLU A 243 -22.00 7.71 -5.54
N VAL A 244 -21.65 8.08 -6.76
CA VAL A 244 -20.64 9.11 -7.07
C VAL A 244 -21.36 10.26 -7.75
N VAL A 245 -21.74 11.27 -6.96
CA VAL A 245 -22.37 12.49 -7.47
C VAL A 245 -21.29 13.35 -8.10
N THR A 246 -21.35 13.54 -9.42
CA THR A 246 -20.58 14.59 -10.08
C THR A 246 -21.29 15.91 -9.85
N ALA A 247 -20.59 16.92 -9.34
CA ALA A 247 -21.13 18.27 -9.29
C ALA A 247 -21.59 18.65 -10.71
N ALA A 248 -22.88 18.97 -10.86
CA ALA A 248 -23.39 19.53 -12.10
C ALA A 248 -22.53 20.76 -12.42
N HIS A 249 -21.91 20.78 -13.60
CA HIS A 249 -21.28 22.00 -14.08
C HIS A 249 -22.39 23.07 -14.15
N PRO A 250 -22.21 24.25 -13.52
CA PRO A 250 -23.15 25.35 -13.66
C PRO A 250 -23.28 25.81 -15.12
#